data_AF-A0A661A8I6-F1
#
_entry.id   AF-A0A661A8I6-F1
#
_cell.length_a   1.000
_cell.length_b   1.000
_cell.length_c   1.000
_cell.angle_alpha   90.00
_cell.angle_beta   90.00
_cell.angle_gamma   90.00
#
_symmetry.space_group_name_H-M   'P 1'
#
loop_
_entity.id
_entity.type
_entity.pdbx_description
1 polymer ?
#
loop_
_entity_poly.entity_id
_entity_poly.type
_entity_poly.pdbx_seq_one_letter_code
_entity_poly.pdbx_strand_id
1 'polypeptide(L)'
;MNRTLGWAIILLFLAAPASAQRDPMQAPPQEVLDRQSSEWIARRRWMSVIIIGSTLVAGGGASMLRRRRRKQAALEQAAQQTPLAWPLMADLMQIDPVMRTDRIRRALRAGLVPPPDERARLEQFFETASHPASRVLVLEALSTDGAPAELLERALTDSADSVRSAALHLLLLAQPERALELARAHLHDPGIEARTQCAEVLADSDPAAAGEAMLDIVRAEALGSREGHVLRRAMGFFAEELKDPAWTAQIEALRDEVEDEEQMIDWAVEKLRGT
;
A
#
# COMPACT_ATOMS: atom_id res chain seq x y z
N MET A 1 10.32 22.12 -32.81
CA MET A 1 10.61 23.11 -31.75
C MET A 1 12.05 22.96 -31.21
N ASN A 2 13.08 22.77 -32.06
CA ASN A 2 14.43 22.34 -31.62
C ASN A 2 15.61 23.12 -32.28
N ARG A 3 15.38 24.29 -32.88
CA ARG A 3 16.48 25.09 -33.47
C ARG A 3 17.03 26.18 -32.53
N THR A 4 16.24 26.62 -31.55
CA THR A 4 16.62 27.68 -30.61
C THR A 4 17.54 27.20 -29.47
N LEU A 5 17.39 25.93 -29.03
CA LEU A 5 18.22 25.37 -27.96
C LEU A 5 19.69 25.15 -28.39
N GLY A 6 19.92 24.80 -29.67
CA GLY A 6 21.26 24.56 -30.20
C GLY A 6 22.13 25.82 -30.25
N TRP A 7 21.53 26.99 -30.48
CA TRP A 7 22.24 28.28 -30.52
C TRP A 7 22.62 28.79 -29.12
N ALA A 8 21.80 28.51 -28.11
CA ALA A 8 22.10 28.92 -26.73
C ALA A 8 23.33 28.20 -26.15
N ILE A 9 23.57 26.93 -26.54
CA ILE A 9 24.75 26.17 -26.10
C ILE A 9 26.03 26.68 -26.76
N ILE A 10 25.97 27.11 -28.03
CA ILE A 10 27.12 27.67 -28.75
C ILE A 10 27.52 29.04 -28.19
N LEU A 11 26.55 29.88 -27.80
CA LEU A 11 26.83 31.20 -27.20
C LEU A 11 27.46 31.10 -25.81
N LEU A 12 27.17 30.04 -25.04
CA LEU A 12 27.82 29.76 -23.75
C LEU A 12 29.31 29.39 -23.88
N PHE A 13 29.78 28.98 -25.07
CA PHE A 13 31.18 28.63 -25.31
C PHE A 13 32.05 29.82 -25.78
N LEU A 14 31.45 30.93 -26.23
CA LEU A 14 32.20 32.06 -26.82
C LEU A 14 32.42 33.26 -25.89
N ALA A 15 31.87 33.25 -24.68
CA ALA A 15 32.18 34.26 -23.67
C ALA A 15 33.49 33.91 -22.94
N ALA A 16 34.63 34.12 -23.61
CA ALA A 16 35.92 34.16 -22.93
C ALA A 16 35.89 35.32 -21.92
N PRO A 17 36.26 35.11 -20.65
CA PRO A 17 36.31 36.19 -19.68
C PRO A 17 37.32 37.25 -20.14
N ALA A 18 36.99 38.52 -19.96
CA ALA A 18 37.78 39.69 -20.35
C ALA A 18 39.16 39.81 -19.66
N SER A 19 39.66 38.75 -19.00
CA SER A 19 40.97 38.69 -18.36
C SER A 19 42.14 38.45 -19.30
N ALA A 20 41.92 38.33 -20.62
CA ALA A 20 42.98 38.02 -21.60
C ALA A 20 43.88 39.21 -22.00
N GLN A 21 43.83 40.33 -21.27
CA GLN A 21 44.67 41.52 -21.47
C GLN A 21 45.61 41.80 -20.28
N ARG A 22 46.06 40.75 -19.57
CA ARG A 22 47.15 40.87 -18.60
C ARG A 22 48.47 40.43 -19.22
N ASP A 23 49.52 41.17 -18.87
CA ASP A 23 50.90 40.96 -19.30
C ASP A 23 51.31 39.47 -19.14
N PRO A 24 51.65 38.75 -20.23
CA PRO A 24 51.94 37.32 -20.20
C PRO A 24 53.18 36.95 -19.38
N MET A 25 53.98 37.94 -18.95
CA MET A 25 55.20 37.73 -18.17
C MET A 25 54.97 37.68 -16.65
N GLN A 26 53.77 38.00 -16.15
CA GLN A 26 53.46 37.88 -14.72
C GLN A 26 52.63 36.63 -14.45
N ALA A 27 53.26 35.65 -13.80
CA ALA A 27 52.54 34.52 -13.23
C ALA A 27 51.55 35.03 -12.18
N PRO A 28 50.25 34.71 -12.29
CA PRO A 28 49.28 35.11 -11.29
C PRO A 28 49.63 34.49 -9.93
N PRO A 29 49.33 35.18 -8.82
CA PRO A 29 49.50 34.62 -7.48
C PRO A 29 48.80 33.27 -7.33
N GLN A 30 49.40 32.35 -6.58
CA GLN A 30 48.93 30.97 -6.45
C GLN A 30 47.47 30.87 -5.97
N GLU A 31 47.05 31.78 -5.10
CA GLU A 31 45.65 31.89 -4.63
C GLU A 31 44.64 32.17 -5.75
N VAL A 32 45.06 32.88 -6.81
CA VAL A 32 44.22 33.16 -7.99
C VAL A 32 44.13 31.92 -8.87
N LEU A 33 45.21 31.15 -9.01
CA LEU A 33 45.22 29.88 -9.73
C LEU A 33 44.35 28.83 -9.02
N ASP A 34 44.40 28.78 -7.69
CA ASP A 34 43.59 27.86 -6.89
C ASP A 34 42.10 28.21 -6.96
N ARG A 35 41.76 29.50 -6.97
CA ARG A 35 40.37 29.96 -7.18
C ARG A 35 39.87 29.65 -8.59
N GLN A 36 40.69 29.91 -9.61
CA GLN A 36 40.35 29.62 -11.01
C GLN A 36 40.21 28.11 -11.26
N SER A 37 41.07 27.28 -10.67
CA SER A 37 40.98 25.83 -10.78
C SER A 37 39.71 25.29 -10.11
N SER A 38 39.36 25.82 -8.93
CA SER A 38 38.14 25.45 -8.20
C SER A 38 36.87 25.82 -8.98
N GLU A 39 36.82 27.02 -9.56
CA GLU A 39 35.71 27.46 -10.42
C GLU A 39 35.61 26.61 -11.69
N TRP A 40 36.75 26.26 -12.28
CA TRP A 40 36.79 25.41 -13.47
C TRP A 40 36.33 23.97 -13.19
N ILE A 41 36.75 23.40 -12.06
CA ILE A 41 36.29 22.08 -11.58
C ILE A 41 34.79 22.10 -11.29
N ALA A 42 34.29 23.15 -10.63
CA ALA A 42 32.86 23.31 -10.34
C ALA A 42 32.03 23.40 -11.64
N ARG A 43 32.48 24.16 -12.64
CA ARG A 43 31.81 24.25 -13.95
C ARG A 43 31.80 22.92 -14.70
N ARG A 44 32.90 22.16 -14.65
CA ARG A 44 32.98 20.82 -15.28
C ARG A 44 32.06 19.80 -14.61
N ARG A 45 31.94 19.84 -13.28
CA ARG A 45 31.00 18.99 -12.53
C ARG A 45 29.56 19.29 -12.94
N TRP A 46 29.19 20.56 -13.03
CA TRP A 46 27.86 20.96 -13.49
C TRP A 46 27.56 20.54 -14.94
N MET A 47 28.51 20.68 -15.87
CA MET A 47 28.31 20.20 -17.24
C MET A 47 28.13 18.67 -17.30
N SER A 48 28.87 17.92 -16.49
CA SER A 48 28.76 16.45 -16.45
C SER A 48 27.38 16.01 -15.95
N VAL A 49 26.85 16.69 -14.92
CA VAL A 49 25.48 16.47 -14.42
C VAL A 49 24.43 16.79 -15.48
N ILE A 50 24.61 17.86 -16.24
CA ILE A 50 23.67 18.23 -17.33
C ILE A 50 23.69 17.20 -18.46
N ILE A 51 24.87 16.70 -18.87
CA ILE A 51 24.99 15.70 -19.95
C ILE A 51 24.41 14.34 -19.52
N ILE A 52 24.71 13.89 -18.30
CA ILE A 52 24.19 12.61 -17.76
C ILE A 52 22.67 12.71 -17.53
N GLY A 53 22.19 13.82 -16.95
CA GLY A 53 20.77 14.08 -16.76
C GLY A 53 19.99 14.13 -18.07
N SER A 54 20.53 14.79 -19.10
CA SER A 54 19.87 14.90 -20.41
C SER A 54 19.84 13.58 -21.19
N THR A 55 20.85 12.72 -21.06
CA THR A 55 20.86 11.39 -21.70
C THR A 55 19.92 10.39 -21.03
N LEU A 56 19.78 10.42 -19.69
CA LEU A 56 18.81 9.60 -18.96
C LEU A 56 17.35 9.96 -19.28
N VAL A 57 17.06 11.26 -19.40
CA VAL A 57 15.71 11.76 -19.73
C VAL A 57 15.34 11.48 -21.20
N ALA A 58 16.29 11.58 -22.13
CA ALA A 58 16.02 11.37 -23.56
C ALA A 58 15.91 9.89 -23.98
N GLY A 59 16.65 8.98 -23.34
CA GLY A 59 16.73 7.57 -23.76
C GLY A 59 15.87 6.58 -22.95
N GLY A 60 15.90 6.68 -21.62
CA GLY A 60 15.29 5.69 -20.72
C GLY A 60 13.78 5.86 -20.55
N GLY A 61 13.33 7.11 -20.33
CA GLY A 61 11.92 7.43 -20.13
C GLY A 61 11.05 7.12 -21.35
N ALA A 62 11.51 7.49 -22.54
CA ALA A 62 10.77 7.27 -23.79
C ALA A 62 10.65 5.78 -24.18
N SER A 63 11.61 4.93 -23.79
CA SER A 63 11.55 3.49 -24.03
C SER A 63 10.58 2.80 -23.07
N MET A 64 10.65 3.11 -21.77
CA MET A 64 9.70 2.59 -20.78
C MET A 64 8.27 3.05 -21.06
N LEU A 65 8.06 4.32 -21.42
CA LEU A 65 6.74 4.85 -21.76
C LEU A 65 6.16 4.15 -23.00
N ARG A 66 6.98 3.83 -24.02
CA ARG A 66 6.52 3.05 -25.18
C ARG A 66 6.17 1.61 -24.80
N ARG A 67 6.92 0.97 -23.90
CA ARG A 67 6.60 -0.38 -23.42
C ARG A 67 5.32 -0.40 -22.59
N ARG A 68 5.11 0.61 -21.72
CA ARG A 68 3.87 0.80 -20.97
C ARG A 68 2.70 1.07 -21.91
N ARG A 69 2.83 1.97 -22.88
CA ARG A 69 1.78 2.24 -23.88
C ARG A 69 1.44 1.02 -24.74
N ARG A 70 2.41 0.19 -25.13
CA ARG A 70 2.12 -1.07 -25.85
C ARG A 70 1.38 -2.08 -24.97
N LYS A 71 1.78 -2.23 -23.70
CA LYS A 71 1.04 -3.06 -22.74
C LYS A 71 -0.38 -2.53 -22.52
N GLN A 72 -0.53 -1.21 -22.39
CA GLN A 72 -1.80 -0.55 -22.16
C GLN A 72 -2.71 -0.66 -23.39
N ALA A 73 -2.19 -0.43 -24.59
CA ALA A 73 -2.94 -0.63 -25.84
C ALA A 73 -3.32 -2.10 -26.07
N ALA A 74 -2.47 -3.06 -25.69
CA ALA A 74 -2.81 -4.49 -25.75
C ALA A 74 -3.89 -4.85 -24.72
N LEU A 75 -3.86 -4.25 -23.53
CA LEU A 75 -4.92 -4.41 -22.51
C LEU A 75 -6.23 -3.75 -22.95
N GLU A 76 -6.17 -2.58 -23.59
CA GLU A 76 -7.33 -1.86 -24.14
C GLU A 76 -7.94 -2.62 -25.31
N GLN A 77 -7.12 -3.16 -26.22
CA GLN A 77 -7.61 -4.03 -27.31
C GLN A 77 -8.21 -5.32 -26.78
N ALA A 78 -7.62 -5.95 -25.76
CA ALA A 78 -8.20 -7.11 -25.09
C ALA A 78 -9.51 -6.77 -24.37
N ALA A 79 -9.61 -5.58 -23.75
CA ALA A 79 -10.82 -5.09 -23.10
C ALA A 79 -11.93 -4.73 -24.10
N GLN A 80 -11.57 -4.34 -25.33
CA GLN A 80 -12.53 -4.04 -26.40
C GLN A 80 -13.05 -5.29 -27.14
N GLN A 81 -12.33 -6.42 -27.08
CA GLN A 81 -12.65 -7.61 -27.86
C GLN A 81 -13.48 -8.65 -27.12
N THR A 82 -13.73 -8.50 -25.82
CA THR A 82 -14.58 -9.41 -25.07
C THR A 82 -15.54 -8.58 -24.24
N PRO A 83 -16.87 -8.71 -24.41
CA PRO A 83 -17.79 -8.11 -23.45
C PRO A 83 -17.37 -8.58 -22.06
N LEU A 84 -17.15 -7.64 -21.15
CA LEU A 84 -16.74 -7.96 -19.79
C LEU A 84 -17.88 -8.75 -19.15
N ALA A 85 -17.72 -10.06 -19.11
CA ALA A 85 -18.66 -11.00 -18.52
C ALA A 85 -18.00 -11.69 -17.32
N TRP A 86 -18.82 -12.11 -16.37
CA TRP A 86 -18.34 -12.85 -15.22
C TRP A 86 -17.63 -14.14 -15.70
N PRO A 87 -16.40 -14.43 -15.21
CA PRO A 87 -15.69 -15.63 -15.62
C PRO A 87 -16.36 -16.88 -15.03
N LEU A 88 -16.81 -17.79 -15.90
CA LEU A 88 -17.43 -19.05 -15.48
C LEU A 88 -16.43 -19.94 -14.74
N MET A 89 -16.88 -20.60 -13.67
CA MET A 89 -16.01 -21.41 -12.83
C MET A 89 -15.41 -22.60 -13.58
N ALA A 90 -16.16 -23.18 -14.52
CA ALA A 90 -15.68 -24.24 -15.40
C ALA A 90 -14.41 -23.84 -16.19
N ASP A 91 -14.32 -22.57 -16.61
CA ASP A 91 -13.17 -22.05 -17.34
C ASP A 91 -12.04 -21.67 -16.38
N LEU A 92 -12.39 -21.11 -15.22
CA LEU A 92 -11.45 -20.73 -14.16
C LEU A 92 -10.71 -21.94 -13.59
N MET A 93 -11.36 -23.09 -13.50
CA MET A 93 -10.74 -24.32 -12.99
C MET A 93 -9.71 -24.93 -13.94
N GLN A 94 -9.70 -24.55 -15.22
CA GLN A 94 -8.76 -25.03 -16.23
C GLN A 94 -7.46 -24.21 -16.30
N ILE A 95 -7.41 -23.07 -15.61
CA ILE A 95 -6.25 -22.17 -15.62
C ILE A 95 -5.49 -22.20 -14.29
N ASP A 96 -4.27 -21.69 -14.35
CA ASP A 96 -3.37 -21.53 -13.21
C ASP A 96 -4.05 -20.78 -12.04
N PRO A 97 -3.86 -21.21 -10.77
CA PRO A 97 -4.49 -20.59 -9.60
C PRO A 97 -4.23 -19.09 -9.44
N VAL A 98 -3.04 -18.60 -9.82
CA VAL A 98 -2.71 -17.17 -9.75
C VAL A 98 -3.51 -16.41 -10.79
N MET A 99 -3.58 -16.94 -12.02
CA MET A 99 -4.40 -16.36 -13.10
C MET A 99 -5.89 -16.40 -12.78
N ARG A 100 -6.36 -17.46 -12.10
CA ARG A 100 -7.73 -17.57 -11.60
C ARG A 100 -8.10 -16.44 -10.65
N THR A 101 -7.27 -16.25 -9.62
CA THR A 101 -7.44 -15.18 -8.62
C THR A 101 -7.46 -13.80 -9.29
N ASP A 102 -6.57 -13.56 -10.26
CA ASP A 102 -6.52 -12.30 -10.99
C ASP A 102 -7.76 -12.04 -11.87
N ARG A 103 -8.32 -13.09 -12.50
CA ARG A 103 -9.55 -12.96 -13.28
C ARG A 103 -10.77 -12.62 -12.43
N ILE A 104 -10.95 -13.31 -11.29
CA ILE A 104 -12.05 -13.02 -10.35
C ILE A 104 -11.92 -11.58 -9.85
N ARG A 105 -10.72 -11.18 -9.39
CA ARG A 105 -10.44 -9.82 -8.95
C ARG A 105 -10.77 -8.77 -10.02
N ARG A 106 -10.39 -9.02 -11.28
CA ARG A 106 -10.68 -8.09 -12.38
C ARG A 106 -12.18 -7.98 -12.67
N ALA A 107 -12.92 -9.09 -12.59
CA ALA A 107 -14.36 -9.09 -12.76
C ALA A 107 -15.05 -8.25 -11.67
N LEU A 108 -14.68 -8.46 -10.40
CA LEU A 108 -15.20 -7.69 -9.27
C LEU A 108 -14.90 -6.20 -9.39
N ARG A 109 -13.66 -5.84 -9.75
CA ARG A 109 -13.28 -4.42 -9.98
C ARG A 109 -14.05 -3.75 -11.11
N ALA A 110 -14.57 -4.53 -12.04
CA ALA A 110 -15.42 -4.03 -13.11
C ALA A 110 -16.91 -3.97 -12.74
N GLY A 111 -17.26 -4.28 -11.48
CA GLY A 111 -18.64 -4.32 -11.01
C GLY A 111 -19.45 -5.50 -11.56
N LEU A 112 -18.78 -6.55 -12.04
CA LEU A 112 -19.46 -7.76 -12.49
C LEU A 112 -19.85 -8.60 -11.28
N VAL A 113 -21.07 -9.13 -11.32
CA VAL A 113 -21.65 -10.00 -10.30
C VAL A 113 -21.71 -11.43 -10.85
N PRO A 114 -21.41 -12.46 -10.05
CA PRO A 114 -21.62 -13.83 -10.47
C PRO A 114 -23.10 -14.10 -10.80
N PRO A 115 -23.39 -14.78 -11.92
CA PRO A 115 -24.76 -15.16 -12.21
C PRO A 115 -25.26 -16.20 -11.19
N PRO A 116 -26.58 -16.29 -10.95
CA PRO A 116 -27.14 -17.13 -9.88
C PRO A 116 -26.73 -18.61 -9.92
N ASP A 117 -26.55 -19.16 -11.12
CA ASP A 117 -26.14 -20.55 -11.37
C ASP A 117 -24.67 -20.83 -11.02
N GLU A 118 -23.85 -19.78 -10.88
CA GLU A 118 -22.45 -19.90 -10.45
C GLU A 118 -22.26 -19.89 -8.92
N ARG A 119 -23.29 -19.51 -8.16
CA ARG A 119 -23.19 -19.39 -6.68
C ARG A 119 -22.75 -20.67 -6.00
N ALA A 120 -23.41 -21.79 -6.30
CA ALA A 120 -23.07 -23.09 -5.71
C ALA A 120 -21.65 -23.54 -6.07
N ARG A 121 -21.17 -23.20 -7.28
CA ARG A 121 -19.80 -23.52 -7.72
C ARG A 121 -18.78 -22.65 -7.00
N LEU A 122 -19.09 -21.39 -6.76
CA LEU A 122 -18.27 -20.48 -5.97
C LEU A 122 -18.16 -20.94 -4.52
N GLU A 123 -19.27 -21.34 -3.89
CA GLU A 123 -19.26 -21.91 -2.54
C GLU A 123 -18.39 -23.18 -2.48
N GLN A 124 -18.56 -24.10 -3.43
CA GLN A 124 -17.69 -25.28 -3.50
C GLN A 124 -16.21 -24.91 -3.72
N PHE A 125 -15.96 -23.87 -4.51
CA PHE A 125 -14.61 -23.37 -4.75
C PHE A 125 -14.02 -22.76 -3.47
N PHE A 126 -14.81 -22.04 -2.66
CA PHE A 126 -14.37 -21.53 -1.35
C PHE A 126 -13.84 -22.66 -0.46
N GLU A 127 -14.57 -23.78 -0.36
CA GLU A 127 -14.18 -24.92 0.48
C GLU A 127 -12.91 -25.64 -0.01
N THR A 128 -12.62 -25.59 -1.31
CA THR A 128 -11.53 -26.36 -1.93
C THR A 128 -10.32 -25.51 -2.31
N ALA A 129 -10.45 -24.18 -2.30
CA ALA A 129 -9.37 -23.28 -2.67
C ALA A 129 -8.27 -23.31 -1.61
N SER A 130 -7.05 -23.66 -2.03
CA SER A 130 -5.86 -23.67 -1.17
C SER A 130 -5.42 -22.26 -0.76
N HIS A 131 -5.60 -21.26 -1.64
CA HIS A 131 -5.12 -19.90 -1.43
C HIS A 131 -6.15 -19.03 -0.71
N PRO A 132 -5.80 -18.39 0.43
CA PRO A 132 -6.69 -17.49 1.16
C PRO A 132 -7.24 -16.34 0.31
N ALA A 133 -6.40 -15.76 -0.56
CA ALA A 133 -6.81 -14.68 -1.45
C ALA A 133 -7.94 -15.09 -2.40
N SER A 134 -7.98 -16.36 -2.84
CA SER A 134 -9.10 -16.84 -3.67
C SER A 134 -10.38 -16.94 -2.84
N ARG A 135 -10.28 -17.40 -1.58
CA ARG A 135 -11.43 -17.52 -0.67
C ARG A 135 -12.02 -16.16 -0.32
N VAL A 136 -11.20 -15.15 -0.02
CA VAL A 136 -11.65 -13.76 0.18
C VAL A 136 -12.43 -13.24 -1.03
N LEU A 137 -11.88 -13.40 -2.24
CA LEU A 137 -12.57 -12.96 -3.47
C LEU A 137 -13.89 -13.69 -3.72
N VAL A 138 -14.02 -14.95 -3.28
CA VAL A 138 -15.30 -15.66 -3.36
C VAL A 138 -16.31 -15.06 -2.39
N LEU A 139 -15.91 -14.74 -1.16
CA LEU A 139 -16.81 -14.07 -0.21
C LEU A 139 -17.30 -12.73 -0.77
N GLU A 140 -16.40 -11.92 -1.34
CA GLU A 140 -16.75 -10.65 -2.00
C GLU A 140 -17.70 -10.84 -3.21
N ALA A 141 -17.45 -11.87 -4.02
CA ALA A 141 -18.29 -12.18 -5.17
C ALA A 141 -19.70 -12.60 -4.76
N LEU A 142 -19.83 -13.36 -3.68
CA LEU A 142 -21.12 -13.81 -3.18
C LEU A 142 -21.81 -12.73 -2.35
N SER A 143 -21.09 -11.73 -1.84
CA SER A 143 -21.68 -10.63 -1.06
C SER A 143 -22.36 -9.56 -1.89
N THR A 144 -22.14 -9.50 -3.21
CA THR A 144 -22.66 -8.43 -4.06
C THR A 144 -24.20 -8.39 -4.14
N ASP A 145 -24.86 -9.53 -3.85
CA ASP A 145 -26.31 -9.68 -3.76
C ASP A 145 -26.77 -10.10 -2.34
N GLY A 146 -25.95 -9.86 -1.32
CA GLY A 146 -26.13 -10.42 0.01
C GLY A 146 -25.58 -11.86 0.07
N ALA A 147 -24.38 -12.00 0.63
CA ALA A 147 -23.78 -13.31 0.83
C ALA A 147 -24.65 -14.12 1.78
N PRO A 148 -24.74 -15.44 1.61
CA PRO A 148 -25.40 -16.29 2.60
C PRO A 148 -24.73 -16.05 3.95
N ALA A 149 -25.51 -15.60 4.94
CA ALA A 149 -25.00 -15.34 6.29
C ALA A 149 -24.26 -16.56 6.85
N GLU A 150 -24.79 -17.75 6.57
CA GLU A 150 -24.19 -19.04 6.92
C GLU A 150 -22.78 -19.23 6.34
N LEU A 151 -22.52 -18.77 5.12
CA LEU A 151 -21.18 -18.84 4.52
C LEU A 151 -20.21 -17.91 5.24
N LEU A 152 -20.64 -16.67 5.53
CA LEU A 152 -19.80 -15.72 6.22
C LEU A 152 -19.50 -16.15 7.67
N GLU A 153 -20.51 -16.66 8.39
CA GLU A 153 -20.31 -17.20 9.74
C GLU A 153 -19.38 -18.42 9.72
N ARG A 154 -19.51 -19.31 8.74
CA ARG A 154 -18.56 -20.43 8.56
C ARG A 154 -17.15 -19.92 8.28
N ALA A 155 -17.00 -18.88 7.48
CA ALA A 155 -15.71 -18.28 7.14
C ALA A 155 -15.01 -17.62 8.33
N LEU A 156 -15.71 -17.28 9.42
CA LEU A 156 -15.09 -16.86 10.69
C LEU A 156 -14.27 -17.97 11.37
N THR A 157 -14.38 -19.22 10.90
CA THR A 157 -13.57 -20.35 11.38
C THR A 157 -12.50 -20.78 10.38
N ASP A 158 -12.30 -20.02 9.29
CA ASP A 158 -11.29 -20.34 8.29
C ASP A 158 -9.89 -20.34 8.89
N SER A 159 -9.03 -21.24 8.41
CA SER A 159 -7.61 -21.31 8.79
C SER A 159 -6.82 -20.00 8.62
N ALA A 160 -7.21 -19.15 7.66
CA ALA A 160 -6.48 -17.95 7.28
C ALA A 160 -7.07 -16.69 7.92
N ASP A 161 -6.19 -15.90 8.53
CA ASP A 161 -6.51 -14.64 9.20
C ASP A 161 -7.30 -13.67 8.31
N SER A 162 -6.80 -13.43 7.09
CA SER A 162 -7.44 -12.55 6.11
C SER A 162 -8.84 -12.99 5.68
N VAL A 163 -9.13 -14.30 5.68
CA VAL A 163 -10.47 -14.81 5.36
C VAL A 163 -11.44 -14.54 6.50
N ARG A 164 -11.02 -14.80 7.75
CA ARG A 164 -11.82 -14.51 8.94
C ARG A 164 -12.11 -13.01 9.08
N SER A 165 -11.09 -12.16 8.86
CA SER A 165 -11.22 -10.69 8.87
C SER A 165 -12.20 -10.21 7.80
N ALA A 166 -12.05 -10.67 6.54
CA ALA A 166 -12.95 -10.32 5.45
C ALA A 166 -14.40 -10.78 5.70
N ALA A 167 -14.58 -11.98 6.25
CA ALA A 167 -15.89 -12.51 6.60
C ALA A 167 -16.62 -11.62 7.62
N LEU A 168 -15.93 -11.19 8.67
CA LEU A 168 -16.51 -10.28 9.67
C LEU A 168 -16.86 -8.93 9.07
N HIS A 169 -15.99 -8.36 8.23
CA HIS A 169 -16.26 -7.11 7.53
C HIS A 169 -17.53 -7.20 6.67
N LEU A 170 -17.66 -8.28 5.89
CA LEU A 170 -18.84 -8.49 5.05
C LEU A 170 -20.11 -8.75 5.88
N LEU A 171 -19.99 -9.43 7.04
CA LEU A 171 -21.09 -9.59 7.99
C LEU A 171 -21.54 -8.24 8.54
N LEU A 172 -20.62 -7.33 8.88
CA LEU A 172 -20.96 -6.01 9.39
C LEU A 172 -21.82 -5.22 8.39
N LEU A 173 -21.50 -5.33 7.10
CA LEU A 173 -22.28 -4.68 6.03
C LEU A 173 -23.66 -5.32 5.83
N ALA A 174 -23.75 -6.65 5.96
CA ALA A 174 -24.99 -7.38 5.68
C ALA A 174 -25.95 -7.46 6.89
N GLN A 175 -25.39 -7.65 8.09
CA GLN A 175 -26.12 -7.92 9.34
C GLN A 175 -25.34 -7.33 10.53
N PRO A 176 -25.40 -6.01 10.75
CA PRO A 176 -24.55 -5.31 11.71
C PRO A 176 -24.71 -5.83 13.15
N GLU A 177 -25.94 -6.10 13.59
CA GLU A 177 -26.20 -6.63 14.94
C GLU A 177 -25.59 -8.01 15.16
N ARG A 178 -25.66 -8.87 14.14
CA ARG A 178 -25.05 -10.20 14.19
C ARG A 178 -23.52 -10.11 14.15
N ALA A 179 -22.98 -9.17 13.38
CA ALA A 179 -21.55 -8.91 13.34
C ALA A 179 -21.02 -8.40 14.68
N LEU A 180 -21.76 -7.57 15.40
CA LEU A 180 -21.40 -7.13 16.76
C LEU A 180 -21.32 -8.30 17.75
N GLU A 181 -22.31 -9.20 17.72
CA GLU A 181 -22.33 -10.41 18.55
C GLU A 181 -21.11 -11.30 18.25
N LEU A 182 -20.84 -11.54 16.96
CA LEU A 182 -19.73 -12.39 16.52
C LEU A 182 -18.37 -11.74 16.77
N ALA A 183 -18.22 -10.42 16.58
CA ALA A 183 -17.00 -9.69 16.92
C ALA A 183 -16.64 -9.86 18.41
N ARG A 184 -17.64 -9.82 19.29
CA ARG A 184 -17.44 -10.08 20.73
C ARG A 184 -16.99 -11.52 21.00
N ALA A 185 -17.58 -12.50 20.33
CA ALA A 185 -17.19 -13.91 20.47
C ALA A 185 -15.78 -14.20 19.93
N HIS A 186 -15.33 -13.44 18.93
CA HIS A 186 -14.04 -13.60 18.24
C HIS A 186 -12.99 -12.56 18.62
N LEU A 187 -13.20 -11.77 19.68
CA LEU A 187 -12.30 -10.68 20.08
C LEU A 187 -10.87 -11.14 20.39
N HIS A 188 -10.70 -12.42 20.73
CA HIS A 188 -9.41 -13.06 20.99
C HIS A 188 -9.00 -14.05 19.87
N ASP A 189 -9.40 -13.80 18.63
CA ASP A 189 -9.00 -14.59 17.46
C ASP A 189 -7.46 -14.77 17.39
N PRO A 190 -6.91 -15.92 16.98
CA PRO A 190 -5.45 -16.09 16.90
C PRO A 190 -4.79 -15.20 15.84
N GLY A 191 -5.56 -14.75 14.84
CA GLY A 191 -5.13 -13.86 13.78
C GLY A 191 -5.11 -12.40 14.21
N ILE A 192 -4.15 -11.64 13.71
CA ILE A 192 -4.00 -10.22 14.04
C ILE A 192 -5.02 -9.40 13.26
N GLU A 193 -5.21 -9.68 11.97
CA GLU A 193 -6.16 -8.94 11.13
C GLU A 193 -7.60 -9.17 11.60
N ALA A 194 -7.96 -10.41 11.96
CA ALA A 194 -9.27 -10.77 12.47
C ALA A 194 -9.54 -10.14 13.84
N ARG A 195 -8.58 -10.17 14.78
CA ARG A 195 -8.73 -9.47 16.08
C ARG A 195 -8.88 -7.98 15.91
N THR A 196 -8.06 -7.37 15.05
CA THR A 196 -8.13 -5.93 14.78
C THR A 196 -9.51 -5.58 14.24
N GLN A 197 -10.04 -6.36 13.31
CA GLN A 197 -11.38 -6.16 12.75
C GLN A 197 -12.48 -6.31 13.81
N CYS A 198 -12.33 -7.25 14.76
CA CYS A 198 -13.26 -7.40 15.89
C CYS A 198 -13.24 -6.17 16.80
N ALA A 199 -12.05 -5.67 17.14
CA ALA A 199 -11.89 -4.46 17.96
C ALA A 199 -12.50 -3.23 17.27
N GLU A 200 -12.25 -3.05 15.97
CA GLU A 200 -12.86 -1.98 15.16
C GLU A 200 -14.39 -2.05 15.16
N VAL A 201 -14.97 -3.23 14.99
CA VAL A 201 -16.43 -3.42 15.03
C VAL A 201 -17.01 -3.07 16.42
N LEU A 202 -16.26 -3.34 17.49
CA LEU A 202 -16.71 -3.09 18.86
C LEU A 202 -16.42 -1.67 19.37
N ALA A 203 -15.63 -0.86 18.68
CA ALA A 203 -15.10 0.42 19.18
C ALA A 203 -16.19 1.33 19.78
N ASP A 204 -17.34 1.46 19.12
CA ASP A 204 -18.43 2.31 19.58
C ASP A 204 -19.34 1.64 20.63
N SER A 205 -19.44 0.31 20.62
CA SER A 205 -20.38 -0.44 21.48
C SER A 205 -19.75 -0.94 22.78
N ASP A 206 -18.45 -1.19 22.78
CA ASP A 206 -17.65 -1.66 23.90
C ASP A 206 -16.19 -1.20 23.75
N PRO A 207 -15.94 0.12 23.92
CA PRO A 207 -14.61 0.70 23.74
C PRO A 207 -13.58 0.09 24.70
N ALA A 208 -13.98 -0.29 25.91
CA ALA A 208 -13.07 -0.90 26.87
C ALA A 208 -12.53 -2.23 26.35
N ALA A 209 -13.41 -3.15 25.94
CA ALA A 209 -13.00 -4.44 25.40
C ALA A 209 -12.21 -4.29 24.08
N ALA A 210 -12.63 -3.37 23.21
CA ALA A 210 -11.94 -3.10 21.95
C ALA A 210 -10.51 -2.54 22.18
N GLY A 211 -10.37 -1.61 23.13
CA GLY A 211 -9.09 -1.07 23.55
C GLY A 211 -8.17 -2.15 24.12
N GLU A 212 -8.65 -2.98 25.04
CA GLU A 212 -7.88 -4.10 25.61
C GLU A 212 -7.39 -5.08 24.53
N ALA A 213 -8.26 -5.46 23.60
CA ALA A 213 -7.90 -6.33 22.47
C ALA A 213 -6.81 -5.72 21.59
N MET A 214 -6.88 -4.41 21.33
CA MET A 214 -5.88 -3.69 20.56
C MET A 214 -4.53 -3.60 21.29
N LEU A 215 -4.53 -3.44 22.62
CA LEU A 215 -3.30 -3.51 23.41
C LEU A 215 -2.67 -4.89 23.35
N ASP A 216 -3.46 -5.95 23.40
CA ASP A 216 -2.95 -7.31 23.31
C ASP A 216 -2.32 -7.60 21.93
N ILE A 217 -2.84 -6.98 20.85
CA ILE A 217 -2.20 -6.99 19.53
C ILE A 217 -0.85 -6.27 19.60
N VAL A 218 -0.80 -5.06 20.16
CA VAL A 218 0.45 -4.30 20.32
C VAL A 218 1.48 -5.09 21.13
N ARG A 219 1.07 -5.74 22.24
CA ARG A 219 1.93 -6.61 23.06
C ARG A 219 2.45 -7.80 22.26
N ALA A 220 1.60 -8.46 21.49
CA ALA A 220 1.99 -9.61 20.67
C ALA A 220 3.04 -9.21 19.60
N GLU A 221 2.83 -8.07 18.94
CA GLU A 221 3.77 -7.53 17.94
C GLU A 221 5.09 -7.06 18.55
N ALA A 222 5.02 -6.41 19.71
CA ALA A 222 6.18 -5.94 20.47
C ALA A 222 7.15 -7.05 20.88
N LEU A 223 6.61 -8.25 21.11
CA LEU A 223 7.35 -9.45 21.50
C LEU A 223 7.70 -10.36 20.29
N GLY A 224 7.15 -10.06 19.12
CA GLY A 224 7.23 -10.88 17.90
C GLY A 224 8.13 -10.30 16.80
N SER A 225 7.76 -10.57 15.54
CA SER A 225 8.53 -10.20 14.33
C SER A 225 8.50 -8.71 13.98
N ARG A 226 7.77 -7.88 14.74
CA ARG A 226 7.58 -6.43 14.52
C ARG A 226 7.12 -6.10 13.10
N GLU A 227 5.84 -6.35 12.82
CA GLU A 227 5.21 -5.91 11.59
C GLU A 227 4.72 -4.46 11.76
N GLY A 228 5.56 -3.49 11.34
CA GLY A 228 5.29 -2.07 11.57
C GLY A 228 3.93 -1.56 11.07
N HIS A 229 3.30 -2.23 10.10
CA HIS A 229 1.96 -1.85 9.65
C HIS A 229 0.84 -2.20 10.66
N VAL A 230 1.00 -3.25 11.47
CA VAL A 230 0.06 -3.62 12.53
C VAL A 230 0.06 -2.58 13.63
N LEU A 231 1.26 -2.17 14.06
CA LEU A 231 1.44 -1.17 15.10
C LEU A 231 0.89 0.20 14.68
N ARG A 232 1.10 0.60 13.42
CA ARG A 232 0.46 1.80 12.86
C ARG A 232 -1.06 1.73 12.91
N ARG A 233 -1.64 0.58 12.56
CA ARG A 233 -3.08 0.39 12.61
C ARG A 233 -3.61 0.47 14.04
N ALA A 234 -2.91 -0.11 15.01
CA ALA A 234 -3.28 -0.01 16.41
C ALA A 234 -3.22 1.44 16.93
N MET A 235 -2.19 2.21 16.57
CA MET A 235 -2.11 3.62 16.94
C MET A 235 -3.23 4.46 16.30
N GLY A 236 -3.52 4.22 15.02
CA GLY A 236 -4.66 4.83 14.33
C GLY A 236 -5.99 4.51 15.01
N PHE A 237 -6.21 3.25 15.40
CA PHE A 237 -7.38 2.83 16.14
C PHE A 237 -7.55 3.62 17.44
N PHE A 238 -6.51 3.73 18.26
CA PHE A 238 -6.65 4.45 19.51
C PHE A 238 -6.81 5.97 19.35
N ALA A 239 -6.23 6.55 18.29
CA ALA A 239 -6.31 7.98 18.04
C ALA A 239 -7.64 8.41 17.39
N GLU A 240 -8.20 7.57 16.52
CA GLU A 240 -9.31 7.93 15.65
C GLU A 240 -10.61 7.18 15.98
N GLU A 241 -10.52 5.91 16.36
CA GLU A 241 -11.68 5.03 16.57
C GLU A 241 -12.07 4.94 18.04
N LEU A 242 -11.08 4.87 18.94
CA LEU A 242 -11.32 4.77 20.38
C LEU A 242 -11.65 6.16 20.96
N LYS A 243 -12.94 6.50 20.97
CA LYS A 243 -13.49 7.75 21.54
C LYS A 243 -13.50 7.77 23.08
N ASP A 244 -12.61 7.02 23.73
CA ASP A 244 -12.46 7.02 25.19
C ASP A 244 -11.46 8.09 25.62
N PRO A 245 -11.91 9.14 26.35
CA PRO A 245 -11.04 10.25 26.78
C PRO A 245 -9.82 9.81 27.59
N ALA A 246 -9.90 8.68 28.31
CA ALA A 246 -8.77 8.18 29.11
C ALA A 246 -7.63 7.67 28.23
N TRP A 247 -7.98 7.03 27.11
CA TRP A 247 -7.00 6.53 26.13
C TRP A 247 -6.49 7.62 25.21
N THR A 248 -7.37 8.50 24.74
CA THR A 248 -6.99 9.65 23.92
C THR A 248 -5.97 10.54 24.65
N ALA A 249 -6.21 10.83 25.94
CA ALA A 249 -5.29 11.67 26.73
C ALA A 249 -3.90 11.03 26.90
N GLN A 250 -3.82 9.71 27.05
CA GLN A 250 -2.54 9.01 27.18
C GLN A 250 -1.75 9.00 25.86
N ILE A 251 -2.43 8.93 24.72
CA ILE A 251 -1.80 8.88 23.40
C ILE A 251 -1.46 10.27 22.87
N GLU A 252 -2.29 11.27 23.13
CA GLU A 252 -1.98 12.67 22.80
C GLU A 252 -0.78 13.18 23.60
N ALA A 253 -0.74 12.92 24.92
CA ALA A 253 0.43 13.22 25.74
C ALA A 253 1.70 12.57 25.19
N LEU A 254 1.55 11.39 24.57
CA LEU A 254 2.66 10.69 23.94
C LEU A 254 3.10 11.29 22.62
N ARG A 255 2.14 11.61 21.76
CA ARG A 255 2.42 12.19 20.45
C ARG A 255 3.20 13.50 20.58
N ASP A 256 3.01 14.22 21.70
CA ASP A 256 3.71 15.46 22.00
C ASP A 256 5.13 15.23 22.56
N GLU A 257 5.43 14.06 23.13
CA GLU A 257 6.73 13.71 23.72
C GLU A 257 7.68 13.00 22.75
N VAL A 258 7.15 12.52 21.62
CA VAL A 258 7.83 11.54 20.78
C VAL A 258 7.99 12.05 19.34
N GLU A 259 9.23 12.09 18.85
CA GLU A 259 9.56 12.73 17.56
C GLU A 259 9.17 11.90 16.32
N ASP A 260 9.01 10.58 16.47
CA ASP A 260 8.61 9.68 15.39
C ASP A 260 7.74 8.49 15.85
N GLU A 261 7.12 7.83 14.88
CA GLU A 261 6.19 6.72 15.08
C GLU A 261 6.86 5.45 15.64
N GLU A 262 8.16 5.26 15.43
CA GLU A 262 8.94 4.12 15.91
C GLU A 262 9.22 4.27 17.42
N GLN A 263 9.48 5.49 17.88
CA GLN A 263 9.58 5.80 19.30
C GLN A 263 8.23 5.68 20.03
N MET A 264 7.09 5.98 19.38
CA MET A 264 5.76 5.79 19.99
C MET A 264 5.47 4.30 20.21
N ILE A 265 5.89 3.47 19.24
CA ILE A 265 5.84 2.02 19.34
C ILE A 265 6.70 1.54 20.50
N ASP A 266 7.97 1.94 20.56
CA ASP A 266 8.89 1.48 21.61
C ASP A 266 8.43 1.94 23.01
N TRP A 267 7.83 3.12 23.15
CA TRP A 267 7.18 3.53 24.39
C TRP A 267 5.99 2.65 24.75
N ALA A 268 5.11 2.35 23.78
CA ALA A 268 3.94 1.51 24.03
C ALA A 268 4.39 0.12 24.50
N VAL A 269 5.44 -0.42 23.89
CA VAL A 269 6.09 -1.67 24.34
C VAL A 269 6.62 -1.54 25.77
N GLU A 270 7.33 -0.45 26.10
CA GLU A 270 7.94 -0.24 27.41
C GLU A 270 6.89 -0.12 28.53
N LYS A 271 5.82 0.65 28.31
CA LYS A 271 4.71 0.77 29.26
C LYS A 271 3.96 -0.54 29.45
N LEU A 272 3.70 -1.27 28.37
CA LEU A 272 2.96 -2.53 28.42
C LEU A 272 3.77 -3.68 29.06
N ARG A 273 5.10 -3.57 29.12
CA ARG A 273 5.97 -4.49 29.89
C ARG A 273 6.01 -4.20 31.39
N GLY A 274 5.59 -2.99 31.82
CA GLY A 274 5.62 -2.55 33.21
C GLY A 274 4.31 -2.73 34.00
N THR A 275 3.28 -3.29 33.36
CA THR A 275 1.95 -3.64 33.90
C THR A 275 1.72 -5.14 33.85
#